data_AF-S4P2H8-F1
#
_entry.id   AF-S4P2H8-F1
#
_cell.length_a   1.000
_cell.length_b   1.000
_cell.length_c   1.000
_cell.angle_alpha   90.00
_cell.angle_beta   90.00
_cell.angle_gamma   90.00
#
_symmetry.space_group_name_H-M   'P 1'
#
loop_
_entity.id
_entity.type
_entity.pdbx_description
1 polymer ?
#
loop_
_entity_poly.entity_id
_entity_poly.type
_entity_poly.pdbx_seq_one_letter_code
_entity_poly.pdbx_strand_id
1 'polypeptide(L)'
;MSLPPGVEDTPWICHWRGCGKIFLNASEVFSHAARTHCPNTAGGEAPCMWLDCDRVPRRTFALLNHLTDKHCSPHALKAIFNSRRHIAAEAEANKPVSVGYPPNAALAALNKHATDTMNPRELMDENEGPVTKSIRLTAALILRNIVIYSNTGRRLLRSFEAHLAVIALSNVEASRTIAQVLYDMNNI
;
A
#
# COMPACT_ATOMS: atom_id res chain seq x y z
N MET A 1 10.04 -13.64 34.36
CA MET A 1 8.93 -12.67 34.38
C MET A 1 7.81 -13.28 33.56
N SER A 2 6.85 -13.90 34.25
CA SER A 2 5.82 -14.73 33.61
C SER A 2 4.61 -13.86 33.29
N LEU A 3 4.17 -13.86 32.03
CA LEU A 3 3.01 -13.08 31.57
C LEU A 3 1.70 -13.65 32.12
N PRO A 4 0.68 -12.80 32.35
CA PRO A 4 -0.68 -13.22 32.73
C PRO A 4 -1.40 -13.94 31.56
N PRO A 5 -2.28 -14.91 31.85
CA PRO A 5 -3.00 -15.68 30.83
C PRO A 5 -4.07 -14.82 30.15
N GLY A 6 -3.95 -14.64 28.83
CA GLY A 6 -4.93 -13.89 28.02
C GLY A 6 -4.35 -12.95 26.94
N VAL A 7 -3.03 -12.80 26.83
CA VAL A 7 -2.35 -11.88 25.87
C VAL A 7 -1.70 -12.62 24.70
N GLU A 8 -2.13 -13.84 24.39
CA GLU A 8 -1.40 -14.70 23.44
C GLU A 8 -1.75 -14.44 21.96
N ASP A 9 -2.74 -13.58 21.68
CA ASP A 9 -3.28 -13.38 20.32
C ASP A 9 -3.49 -11.89 20.03
N THR A 10 -2.40 -11.11 19.99
CA THR A 10 -2.44 -9.68 19.62
C THR A 10 -1.63 -9.40 18.35
N PRO A 11 -2.14 -8.58 17.41
CA PRO A 11 -1.39 -8.17 16.24
C PRO A 11 -0.29 -7.15 16.56
N TRP A 12 -0.32 -6.56 17.76
CA TRP A 12 0.56 -5.44 18.14
C TRP A 12 1.94 -5.92 18.61
N ILE A 13 2.70 -6.51 17.69
CA ILE A 13 4.02 -7.08 17.98
C ILE A 13 5.07 -6.36 17.14
N CYS A 14 6.24 -6.08 17.72
CA CYS A 14 7.39 -5.58 16.98
C CYS A 14 8.19 -6.74 16.38
N HIS A 15 8.16 -6.89 15.05
CA HIS A 15 8.91 -7.92 14.32
C HIS A 15 10.28 -7.44 13.85
N TRP A 16 10.85 -6.42 14.50
CA TRP A 16 12.25 -6.09 14.32
C TRP A 16 13.12 -7.29 14.72
N ARG A 17 14.17 -7.57 13.93
CA ARG A 17 15.04 -8.74 14.14
C ARG A 17 15.59 -8.74 15.56
N GLY A 18 15.22 -9.76 16.35
CA GLY A 18 15.65 -9.93 17.74
C GLY A 18 14.85 -9.14 18.78
N CYS A 19 13.73 -8.48 18.42
CA CYS A 19 12.93 -7.71 19.37
C CYS A 19 11.74 -8.47 19.96
N GLY A 20 10.70 -8.78 19.17
CA GLY A 20 9.55 -9.59 19.59
C GLY A 20 8.67 -9.00 20.71
N LYS A 21 8.79 -7.71 21.03
CA LYS A 21 7.99 -7.08 22.10
C LYS A 21 6.53 -6.90 21.70
N ILE A 22 5.64 -7.05 22.67
CA ILE A 22 4.18 -6.99 22.52
C ILE A 22 3.66 -5.69 23.14
N PHE A 23 2.67 -5.07 22.50
CA PHE A 23 2.11 -3.76 22.86
C PHE A 23 0.58 -3.78 22.89
N LEU A 24 -0.03 -2.69 23.36
CA LEU A 24 -1.50 -2.58 23.44
C LEU A 24 -2.13 -2.08 22.14
N ASN A 25 -1.38 -1.35 21.32
CA ASN A 25 -1.85 -0.73 20.08
C ASN A 25 -0.71 -0.50 19.08
N ALA A 26 -1.05 -0.23 17.81
CA ALA A 26 -0.08 0.04 16.74
C ALA A 26 0.85 1.22 17.03
N SER A 27 0.33 2.29 17.64
CA SER A 27 1.09 3.51 17.93
C SER A 27 2.23 3.28 18.92
N GLU A 28 2.03 2.37 19.89
CA GLU A 28 3.06 1.93 20.82
C GLU A 28 4.15 1.12 20.11
N VAL A 29 3.79 0.24 19.16
CA VAL A 29 4.76 -0.49 18.33
C VAL A 29 5.64 0.50 17.55
N PHE A 30 5.02 1.50 16.92
CA PHE A 30 5.75 2.55 16.20
C PHE A 30 6.68 3.34 17.12
N SER A 31 6.16 3.83 18.24
CA SER A 31 6.93 4.63 19.20
C SER A 31 8.12 3.85 19.75
N HIS A 32 7.93 2.55 20.03
CA HIS A 32 9.01 1.66 20.43
C HIS A 32 10.05 1.51 19.32
N ALA A 33 9.64 1.22 18.09
CA ALA A 33 10.56 1.01 16.97
C ALA A 33 11.37 2.28 16.65
N ALA A 34 10.71 3.43 16.61
CA ALA A 34 11.33 4.73 16.39
C ALA A 34 12.38 5.08 17.45
N ARG A 35 12.14 4.75 18.72
CA ARG A 35 13.06 5.10 19.82
C ARG A 35 14.18 4.08 20.03
N THR A 36 13.92 2.81 19.74
CA THR A 36 14.83 1.71 20.10
C THR A 36 15.69 1.28 18.91
N HIS A 37 15.14 1.30 17.71
CA HIS A 37 15.75 0.69 16.54
C HIS A 37 16.23 1.69 15.48
N CYS A 38 15.70 2.91 15.51
CA CYS A 38 16.15 3.98 14.63
C CYS A 38 17.33 4.77 15.23
N PRO A 39 18.18 5.39 14.39
CA PRO A 39 19.22 6.30 14.86
C PRO A 39 18.61 7.50 15.58
N ASN A 40 19.18 7.84 16.73
CA ASN A 40 18.70 8.99 17.53
C ASN A 40 19.15 10.34 16.93
N THR A 41 20.11 10.32 15.99
CA THR A 41 20.63 11.51 15.32
C THR A 41 19.83 11.81 14.05
N ALA A 42 19.49 13.08 13.81
CA ALA A 42 18.71 13.48 12.62
C ALA A 42 19.42 13.16 11.28
N GLY A 43 20.75 13.18 11.26
CA GLY A 43 21.59 12.75 10.12
C GLY A 43 22.00 11.28 10.14
N GLY A 44 21.50 10.50 11.09
CA GLY A 44 21.79 9.07 11.17
C GLY A 44 21.18 8.31 10.00
N GLU A 45 21.86 7.25 9.59
CA GLU A 45 21.40 6.35 8.53
C GLU A 45 21.49 4.93 9.04
N ALA A 46 20.41 4.16 8.85
CA ALA A 46 20.36 2.76 9.22
C ALA A 46 19.44 1.98 8.27
N PRO A 47 19.72 0.69 8.04
CA PRO A 47 18.81 -0.18 7.31
C PRO A 47 17.61 -0.56 8.18
N CYS A 48 16.47 -0.81 7.53
CA CYS A 48 15.34 -1.44 8.19
C CYS A 48 15.69 -2.91 8.47
N MET A 49 15.57 -3.35 9.73
CA MET A 49 15.82 -4.73 10.12
C MET A 49 14.52 -5.44 10.55
N TRP A 50 13.38 -4.95 10.06
CA TRP A 50 12.12 -5.65 10.16
C TRP A 50 12.18 -6.98 9.39
N LEU A 51 11.43 -7.99 9.86
CA LEU A 51 11.37 -9.27 9.18
C LEU A 51 10.83 -9.09 7.75
N ASP A 52 11.49 -9.74 6.78
CA ASP A 52 11.15 -9.70 5.35
C ASP A 52 11.12 -8.30 4.70
N CYS A 53 11.85 -7.34 5.26
CA CYS A 53 12.03 -6.01 4.66
C CYS A 53 13.35 -5.88 3.89
N ASP A 54 13.38 -4.96 2.92
CA ASP A 54 14.62 -4.56 2.25
C ASP A 54 15.57 -3.89 3.25
N ARG A 55 16.86 -4.23 3.17
CA ARG A 55 17.90 -3.68 4.06
C ARG A 55 18.56 -2.45 3.46
N VAL A 56 17.83 -1.68 2.63
CA VAL A 56 18.37 -0.46 2.04
C VAL A 56 18.55 0.58 3.16
N PRO A 57 19.77 1.09 3.36
CA PRO A 57 20.03 2.14 4.33
C PRO A 57 19.19 3.39 4.04
N ARG A 58 18.58 3.96 5.09
CA ARG A 58 17.72 5.14 5.00
C ARG A 58 18.09 6.12 6.10
N ARG A 59 18.06 7.41 5.78
CA ARG A 59 18.18 8.49 6.78
C ARG A 59 17.04 8.41 7.79
N THR A 60 17.27 8.86 9.02
CA THR A 60 16.34 8.74 10.15
C THR A 60 14.89 9.09 9.79
N PHE A 61 14.62 10.25 9.17
CA PHE A 61 13.25 10.64 8.80
C PHE A 61 12.62 9.70 7.75
N ALA A 62 13.40 9.28 6.75
CA ALA A 62 12.94 8.34 5.73
C ALA A 62 12.67 6.94 6.33
N LEU A 63 13.48 6.51 7.29
CA LEU A 63 13.28 5.27 8.02
C LEU A 63 12.01 5.31 8.88
N LEU A 64 11.75 6.43 9.57
CA LEU A 64 10.52 6.61 10.35
C LEU A 64 9.27 6.55 9.47
N ASN A 65 9.24 7.25 8.33
CA ASN A 65 8.11 7.18 7.40
C ASN A 65 7.93 5.76 6.83
N HIS A 66 9.03 5.12 6.44
CA HIS A 66 9.00 3.73 5.97
C HIS A 66 8.39 2.78 7.02
N LEU A 67 8.75 2.93 8.30
CA LEU A 67 8.16 2.13 9.37
C LEU A 67 6.66 2.38 9.52
N THR A 68 6.23 3.64 9.50
CA THR A 68 4.80 3.99 9.57
C THR A 68 4.01 3.34 8.44
N ASP A 69 4.51 3.41 7.22
CA ASP A 69 3.77 2.97 6.03
C ASP A 69 3.77 1.44 5.87
N LYS A 70 4.92 0.80 6.07
CA LYS A 70 5.14 -0.61 5.72
C LYS A 70 4.97 -1.59 6.89
N HIS A 71 5.19 -1.15 8.13
CA HIS A 71 5.37 -2.09 9.24
C HIS A 71 4.49 -1.80 10.45
N CYS A 72 4.37 -0.54 10.84
CA CYS A 72 3.65 -0.11 12.02
C CYS A 72 2.22 0.36 11.72
N SER A 73 1.75 0.22 10.47
CA SER A 73 0.36 0.48 10.15
C SER A 73 -0.53 -0.62 10.76
N PRO A 74 -1.74 -0.29 11.23
CA PRO A 74 -2.65 -1.29 11.79
C PRO A 74 -2.98 -2.43 10.83
N HIS A 75 -2.98 -2.13 9.52
CA HIS A 75 -3.19 -3.12 8.47
C HIS A 75 -1.99 -4.09 8.35
N ALA A 76 -0.76 -3.58 8.33
CA ALA A 76 0.45 -4.41 8.24
C ALA A 76 0.58 -5.36 9.43
N LEU A 77 0.36 -4.86 10.65
CA LEU A 77 0.44 -5.65 11.88
C LEU A 77 -0.63 -6.76 11.92
N LYS A 78 -1.87 -6.44 11.49
CA LYS A 78 -2.94 -7.43 11.38
C LYS A 78 -2.72 -8.45 10.25
N ALA A 79 -2.10 -8.06 9.14
CA ALA A 79 -1.80 -8.98 8.04
C ALA A 79 -0.85 -10.10 8.49
N ILE A 80 0.20 -9.75 9.24
CA ILE A 80 1.14 -10.73 9.82
C ILE A 80 0.43 -11.65 10.82
N PHE A 81 -0.45 -11.08 11.65
CA PHE A 81 -1.25 -11.85 12.60
C PHE A 81 -2.19 -12.86 11.92
N ASN A 82 -2.93 -12.42 10.90
CA ASN A 82 -3.85 -13.27 10.15
C ASN A 82 -3.10 -14.39 9.40
N SER A 83 -1.93 -14.08 8.83
CA SER A 83 -1.07 -15.07 8.16
C SER A 83 -0.62 -16.17 9.14
N ARG A 84 -0.21 -15.82 10.36
CA ARG A 84 0.16 -16.80 11.40
C ARG A 84 -1.01 -17.70 11.79
N ARG A 85 -2.21 -17.14 11.91
CA ARG A 85 -3.42 -17.92 12.22
C ARG A 85 -3.78 -18.89 11.10
N HIS A 86 -3.62 -18.50 9.84
CA HIS A 86 -3.88 -19.37 8.71
C HIS A 86 -2.89 -20.54 8.64
N ILE A 87 -1.59 -20.28 8.87
CA ILE A 87 -0.55 -21.32 8.93
C ILE A 87 -0.79 -22.28 10.11
N ALA A 88 -1.18 -21.77 11.27
CA ALA A 88 -1.50 -22.60 12.44
C ALA A 88 -2.73 -23.50 12.18
N ALA A 89 -3.77 -22.96 11.53
CA ALA A 89 -4.96 -23.72 11.15
C ALA A 89 -4.66 -24.82 10.12
N GLU A 90 -3.78 -24.55 9.14
CA GLU A 90 -3.32 -25.56 8.18
C GLU A 90 -2.44 -26.64 8.83
N ALA A 91 -1.62 -26.27 9.83
CA ALA A 91 -0.83 -27.23 10.59
C ALA A 91 -1.69 -28.16 11.47
N GLU A 92 -2.81 -27.66 12.04
CA GLU A 92 -3.80 -28.48 12.75
C GLU A 92 -4.68 -29.32 11.82
N ALA A 93 -4.87 -28.89 10.56
CA ALA A 93 -5.59 -29.66 9.54
C ALA A 93 -4.79 -30.86 9.01
N ASN A 94 -3.50 -31.00 9.35
CA ASN A 94 -2.64 -32.11 8.94
C ASN A 94 -2.83 -33.40 9.77
N LYS A 95 -3.98 -33.57 10.44
CA LYS A 95 -4.47 -34.93 10.75
C LYS A 95 -4.77 -35.63 9.42
N PRO A 96 -4.49 -36.94 9.28
CA PRO A 96 -4.79 -37.65 8.05
C PRO A 96 -6.31 -37.62 7.82
N VAL A 97 -6.78 -36.69 7.00
CA VAL A 97 -8.16 -36.60 6.55
C VAL A 97 -8.37 -37.78 5.61
N SER A 98 -9.20 -38.73 6.03
CA SER A 98 -9.72 -39.80 5.17
C SER A 98 -10.31 -39.18 3.91
N VAL A 99 -9.67 -39.45 2.78
CA VAL A 99 -9.88 -38.85 1.47
C VAL A 99 -11.26 -39.21 0.93
N GLY A 100 -12.19 -38.26 0.95
CA GLY A 100 -13.48 -38.32 0.28
C GLY A 100 -13.67 -37.08 -0.59
N TYR A 101 -12.78 -36.83 -1.55
CA TYR A 101 -12.94 -35.71 -2.47
C TYR A 101 -14.11 -35.97 -3.42
N PRO A 102 -15.06 -35.01 -3.59
CA PRO A 102 -16.04 -35.09 -4.65
C PRO A 102 -15.36 -35.02 -6.02
N PRO A 103 -15.84 -35.78 -7.02
CA PRO A 103 -15.27 -35.74 -8.36
C PRO A 103 -15.43 -34.32 -8.92
N ASN A 104 -14.38 -33.79 -9.54
CA ASN A 104 -14.23 -32.42 -10.08
C ASN A 104 -13.72 -31.31 -9.13
N ALA A 105 -13.22 -31.62 -7.93
CA ALA A 105 -12.57 -30.59 -7.09
C ALA A 105 -11.36 -29.91 -7.79
N ALA A 106 -10.54 -30.69 -8.50
CA ALA A 106 -9.43 -30.17 -9.28
C ALA A 106 -9.89 -29.28 -10.46
N LEU A 107 -11.00 -29.66 -11.12
CA LEU A 107 -11.55 -28.91 -12.24
C LEU A 107 -12.19 -27.59 -11.78
N ALA A 108 -12.83 -27.58 -10.61
CA ALA A 108 -13.33 -26.37 -9.98
C ALA A 108 -12.20 -25.40 -9.60
N ALA A 109 -11.06 -25.91 -9.10
CA ALA A 109 -9.88 -25.09 -8.81
C ALA A 109 -9.25 -24.51 -10.09
N LEU A 110 -9.17 -25.31 -11.17
CA LEU A 110 -8.68 -24.85 -12.47
C LEU A 110 -9.57 -23.77 -13.09
N ASN A 111 -10.90 -23.94 -13.04
CA ASN A 111 -11.83 -22.93 -13.54
C ASN A 111 -11.76 -21.62 -12.75
N LYS A 112 -11.58 -21.69 -11.43
CA LYS A 112 -11.42 -20.50 -10.58
C LYS A 112 -10.15 -19.72 -10.91
N HIS A 113 -9.02 -20.42 -11.12
CA HIS A 113 -7.78 -19.76 -11.52
C HIS A 113 -7.84 -19.22 -12.95
N ALA A 114 -8.53 -19.91 -13.86
CA ALA A 114 -8.73 -19.42 -15.23
C ALA A 114 -9.54 -18.11 -15.27
N THR A 115 -10.56 -17.96 -14.40
CA THR A 115 -11.35 -16.72 -14.31
C THR A 115 -10.58 -15.54 -13.71
N ASP A 116 -9.67 -15.76 -12.74
CA ASP A 116 -8.83 -14.70 -12.17
C ASP A 116 -7.80 -14.17 -13.17
N THR A 117 -7.25 -15.02 -14.03
CA THR A 117 -6.26 -14.60 -15.05
C THR A 117 -6.82 -13.74 -16.18
N MET A 118 -8.16 -13.62 -16.31
CA MET A 118 -8.82 -12.96 -17.45
C MET A 118 -9.66 -11.75 -17.04
N ASN A 119 -9.32 -11.06 -15.95
CA ASN A 119 -9.95 -9.79 -15.58
C ASN A 119 -9.03 -8.58 -15.86
N PRO A 120 -9.04 -8.00 -17.09
CA PRO A 120 -8.30 -6.77 -17.41
C PRO A 120 -8.64 -5.56 -16.54
N ARG A 121 -9.70 -5.61 -15.73
CA ARG A 121 -10.13 -4.51 -14.87
C ARG A 121 -9.25 -4.32 -13.64
N GLU A 122 -8.60 -5.36 -13.13
CA GLU A 122 -7.77 -5.25 -11.92
C GLU A 122 -6.37 -4.68 -12.20
N LEU A 123 -5.91 -4.70 -13.45
CA LEU A 123 -4.65 -4.05 -13.86
C LEU A 123 -4.80 -2.54 -14.10
N MET A 124 -6.02 -2.00 -14.07
CA MET A 124 -6.29 -0.56 -14.29
C MET A 124 -6.73 0.18 -13.03
N ASP A 125 -6.94 -0.53 -11.92
CA ASP A 125 -7.32 0.06 -10.64
C ASP A 125 -6.07 0.34 -9.81
N GLU A 126 -5.25 1.28 -10.31
CA GLU A 126 -4.27 1.96 -9.47
C GLU A 126 -5.05 2.71 -8.37
N ASN A 127 -5.21 2.01 -7.24
CA ASN A 127 -5.89 2.44 -6.04
C ASN A 127 -5.24 3.72 -5.50
N GLU A 128 -5.65 4.86 -6.04
CA GLU A 128 -5.23 6.16 -5.51
C GLU A 128 -5.78 6.29 -4.09
N GLY A 129 -4.88 6.27 -3.11
CA GLY A 129 -5.21 6.62 -1.74
C GLY A 129 -5.79 8.04 -1.66
N PRO A 130 -6.55 8.36 -0.58
CA PRO A 130 -7.28 9.63 -0.46
C PRO A 130 -6.38 10.87 -0.63
N VAL A 131 -5.12 10.80 -0.16
CA VAL A 131 -4.14 11.88 -0.32
C VAL A 131 -3.76 12.08 -1.79
N THR A 132 -3.47 10.99 -2.52
CA THR A 132 -3.10 11.03 -3.94
C THR A 132 -4.22 11.61 -4.80
N LYS A 133 -5.48 11.25 -4.50
CA LYS A 133 -6.66 11.79 -5.17
C LYS A 133 -6.73 13.32 -5.05
N SER A 134 -6.59 13.84 -3.83
CA SER A 134 -6.60 15.29 -3.59
C SER A 134 -5.47 16.00 -4.34
N ILE A 135 -4.26 15.44 -4.33
CA ILE A 135 -3.10 16.01 -5.05
C ILE A 135 -3.38 16.09 -6.56
N ARG A 136 -3.90 15.01 -7.16
CA ARG A 136 -4.19 14.95 -8.60
C ARG A 136 -5.28 15.93 -8.99
N LEU A 137 -6.34 16.03 -8.18
CA LEU A 137 -7.42 16.99 -8.42
C LEU A 137 -6.91 18.45 -8.32
N THR A 138 -6.12 18.77 -7.30
CA THR A 138 -5.49 20.11 -7.17
C THR A 138 -4.59 20.42 -8.36
N ALA A 139 -3.76 19.47 -8.80
CA ALA A 139 -2.91 19.64 -9.98
C ALA A 139 -3.74 19.91 -11.24
N ALA A 140 -4.81 19.15 -11.48
CA ALA A 140 -5.70 19.35 -12.62
C ALA A 140 -6.35 20.74 -12.64
N LEU A 141 -6.76 21.25 -11.48
CA LEU A 141 -7.33 22.60 -11.35
C LEU A 141 -6.29 23.69 -11.63
N ILE A 142 -5.05 23.52 -11.14
CA ILE A 142 -3.94 24.44 -11.45
C ILE A 142 -3.66 24.46 -12.96
N LEU A 143 -3.60 23.28 -13.60
CA LEU A 143 -3.41 23.18 -15.04
C LEU A 143 -4.52 23.90 -15.82
N ARG A 144 -5.77 23.80 -15.35
CA ARG A 144 -6.90 24.53 -15.94
C ARG A 144 -6.73 26.04 -15.83
N ASN A 145 -6.33 26.55 -14.66
CA ASN A 145 -6.04 27.97 -14.49
C ASN A 145 -4.90 28.43 -15.43
N ILE A 146 -3.84 27.63 -15.57
CA ILE A 146 -2.74 27.94 -16.50
C ILE A 146 -3.24 28.02 -17.93
N VAL A 147 -4.05 27.05 -18.38
CA VAL A 147 -4.63 27.08 -19.73
C VAL A 147 -5.48 28.33 -19.93
N ILE A 148 -6.40 28.63 -19.01
CA ILE A 148 -7.33 29.77 -19.14
C ILE A 148 -6.58 31.11 -19.19
N TYR A 149 -5.59 31.33 -18.30
CA TYR A 149 -5.01 32.66 -18.07
C TYR A 149 -3.62 32.87 -18.66
N SER A 150 -2.93 31.83 -19.17
CA SER A 150 -1.55 31.94 -19.67
C SER A 150 -1.36 31.34 -21.06
N ASN A 151 -1.18 32.20 -22.07
CA ASN A 151 -0.87 31.76 -23.44
C ASN A 151 0.45 30.99 -23.55
N THR A 152 1.48 31.42 -22.81
CA THR A 152 2.77 30.71 -22.77
C THR A 152 2.60 29.33 -22.10
N GLY A 153 1.88 29.27 -20.98
CA GLY A 153 1.60 28.01 -20.29
C GLY A 153 0.81 27.02 -21.15
N ARG A 154 -0.23 27.52 -21.84
CA ARG A 154 -1.01 26.74 -22.82
C ARG A 154 -0.13 26.14 -23.91
N ARG A 155 0.77 26.92 -24.52
CA ARG A 155 1.70 26.42 -25.55
C ARG A 155 2.61 25.31 -25.03
N LEU A 156 3.12 25.44 -23.80
CA LEU A 156 3.94 24.40 -23.19
C LEU A 156 3.15 23.12 -22.92
N LEU A 157 1.90 23.25 -22.47
CA LEU A 157 1.02 22.12 -22.18
C LEU A 157 0.64 21.29 -23.41
N ARG A 158 0.64 21.88 -24.61
CA ARG A 158 0.39 21.13 -25.87
C ARG A 158 1.37 19.97 -26.07
N SER A 159 2.61 20.11 -25.60
CA SER A 159 3.60 19.00 -25.69
C SER A 159 3.23 17.78 -24.82
N PHE A 160 2.35 17.97 -23.82
CA PHE A 160 1.88 16.93 -22.91
C PHE A 160 0.46 16.46 -23.24
N GLU A 161 -0.14 16.90 -24.35
CA GLU A 161 -1.52 16.62 -24.74
C GLU A 161 -1.83 15.12 -24.75
N ALA A 162 -0.95 14.30 -25.34
CA ALA A 162 -1.13 12.85 -25.40
C ALA A 162 -1.23 12.21 -23.99
N HIS A 163 -0.42 12.65 -23.05
CA HIS A 163 -0.46 12.13 -21.67
C HIS A 163 -1.73 12.61 -20.95
N LEU A 164 -2.09 13.88 -21.10
CA LEU A 164 -3.33 14.41 -20.54
C LEU A 164 -4.56 13.69 -21.12
N ALA A 165 -4.56 13.31 -22.39
CA ALA A 165 -5.63 12.55 -23.02
C ALA A 165 -5.78 11.14 -22.42
N VAL A 166 -4.66 10.45 -22.16
CA VAL A 166 -4.67 9.16 -21.44
C VAL A 166 -5.29 9.32 -20.05
N ILE A 167 -4.93 10.38 -19.32
CA ILE A 167 -5.50 10.66 -17.99
C ILE A 167 -6.99 10.99 -18.08
N ALA A 168 -7.41 11.77 -19.08
CA ALA A 168 -8.82 12.11 -19.28
C ALA A 168 -9.71 10.89 -19.56
N LEU A 169 -9.16 9.86 -20.21
CA LEU A 169 -9.84 8.59 -20.51
C LEU A 169 -9.76 7.56 -19.37
N SER A 170 -8.96 7.84 -18.34
CA SER A 170 -8.80 6.95 -17.18
C SER A 170 -9.92 7.15 -16.15
N ASN A 171 -10.08 6.18 -15.24
CA ASN A 171 -11.12 6.21 -14.19
C ASN A 171 -10.73 7.06 -12.95
N VAL A 172 -9.74 7.95 -13.09
CA VAL A 172 -9.26 8.79 -11.97
C VAL A 172 -10.23 9.94 -11.69
N GLU A 173 -10.28 10.43 -10.44
CA GLU A 173 -11.17 11.52 -10.02
C GLU A 173 -10.93 12.82 -10.81
N ALA A 174 -9.68 13.08 -11.19
CA ALA A 174 -9.28 14.24 -11.97
C ALA A 174 -9.66 14.18 -13.46
N SER A 175 -10.11 13.03 -13.97
CA SER A 175 -10.37 12.77 -15.41
C SER A 175 -11.23 13.84 -16.07
N ARG A 176 -12.37 14.18 -15.43
CA ARG A 176 -13.30 15.21 -15.91
C ARG A 176 -12.62 16.59 -16.03
N THR A 177 -11.83 16.98 -15.04
CA THR A 177 -11.13 18.26 -15.05
C THR A 177 -10.08 18.29 -16.15
N ILE A 178 -9.33 17.21 -16.34
CA ILE A 178 -8.32 17.12 -17.41
C ILE A 178 -8.97 17.13 -18.80
N ALA A 179 -10.13 16.49 -18.98
CA ALA A 179 -10.89 16.58 -20.23
C ALA A 179 -11.26 18.05 -20.55
N GLN A 180 -11.65 18.82 -19.54
CA GLN A 180 -11.92 20.25 -19.70
C GLN A 180 -10.65 21.04 -20.01
N VAL A 181 -9.51 20.72 -19.38
CA VAL A 181 -8.20 21.34 -19.70
C VAL A 181 -7.86 21.14 -21.17
N LEU A 182 -8.03 19.92 -21.70
CA LEU A 182 -7.80 19.60 -23.12
C LEU A 182 -8.74 20.38 -24.05
N TYR A 183 -10.02 20.46 -23.70
CA TYR A 183 -11.00 21.24 -24.45
C TYR A 183 -10.63 22.74 -24.47
N ASP A 184 -10.37 23.32 -23.30
CA ASP A 184 -10.03 24.74 -23.14
C ASP A 184 -8.73 25.09 -23.87
N MET A 185 -7.78 24.16 -23.95
CA MET A 185 -6.50 24.33 -24.65
C MET A 185 -6.68 24.43 -26.17
N ASN A 186 -7.71 23.80 -26.73
CA ASN A 186 -7.98 23.75 -28.16
C ASN A 186 -9.04 24.77 -28.64
N ASN A 187 -9.81 25.37 -27.72
CA ASN A 187 -10.93 26.26 -28.06
C ASN A 187 -10.80 27.70 -27.52
N ILE A 188 -9.72 28.02 -26.81
CA ILE A 188 -9.39 29.38 -26.33
C ILE A 188 -8.03 29.77 -26.94
#